data_AF-A0A1S3DJM7-F1
#
_entry.id   AF-A0A1S3DJM7-F1
#
_cell.length_a   1.000
_cell.length_b   1.000
_cell.length_c   1.000
_cell.angle_alpha   90.00
_cell.angle_beta   90.00
_cell.angle_gamma   90.00
#
_symmetry.space_group_name_H-M   'P 1'
#
loop_
_entity.id
_entity.type
_entity.pdbx_description
1 polymer ?
#
loop_
_entity_poly.entity_id
_entity_poly.type
_entity_poly.pdbx_seq_one_letter_code
_entity_poly.pdbx_strand_id
1 'polypeptide(L)'
;DKKSTLSQFADLSCLLFQLGTDILFGHPSFKAALNYYKKVPLYFYLYDITPRITLLTMFGNCTHLRGPSHGEEIVYFFNDIIPNFELTPEEHKLSHRLLDLWTSFASTGVPSDTWTPVASDRIEYLHMTNDGFKMARGLYEDRMRFVDTLPLLNNQYNLRHEKTEL
;
A
#
# COMPACT_ATOMS: atom_id res chain seq x y z
N ASP A 1 10.84 -34.89 -7.23
CA ASP A 1 9.72 -34.54 -8.12
C ASP A 1 9.80 -33.04 -8.44
N LYS A 2 10.12 -32.67 -9.69
CA LYS A 2 10.51 -31.27 -10.05
C LYS A 2 9.38 -30.26 -9.87
N LYS A 3 8.11 -30.67 -9.97
CA LYS A 3 6.95 -29.80 -9.78
C LYS A 3 6.78 -29.35 -8.33
N SER A 4 7.04 -30.25 -7.37
CA SER A 4 7.00 -29.93 -5.93
C SER A 4 8.07 -28.91 -5.55
N THR A 5 9.28 -29.05 -6.10
CA THR A 5 10.39 -28.13 -5.83
C THR A 5 10.14 -26.74 -6.42
N LEU A 6 9.60 -26.65 -7.65
CA LEU A 6 9.24 -25.37 -8.28
C LEU A 6 8.13 -24.62 -7.51
N SER A 7 7.14 -25.34 -6.98
CA SER A 7 6.10 -24.75 -6.12
C SER A 7 6.71 -24.14 -4.85
N GLN A 8 7.58 -24.88 -4.17
CA GLN A 8 8.24 -24.39 -2.95
C GLN A 8 9.10 -23.15 -3.18
N PHE A 9 9.79 -23.06 -4.34
CA PHE A 9 10.55 -21.87 -4.70
C PHE A 9 9.67 -20.66 -5.00
N ALA A 10 8.52 -20.86 -5.67
CA ALA A 10 7.55 -19.80 -5.91
C ALA A 10 6.99 -19.25 -4.59
N ASP A 11 6.62 -20.13 -3.65
CA ASP A 11 6.10 -19.75 -2.33
C ASP A 11 7.13 -18.93 -1.53
N LEU A 12 8.40 -19.35 -1.53
CA LEU A 12 9.49 -18.63 -0.87
C LEU A 12 9.71 -17.22 -1.48
N SER A 13 9.63 -17.10 -2.80
CA SER A 13 9.76 -15.81 -3.48
C SER A 13 8.65 -14.84 -3.10
N CYS A 14 7.41 -15.31 -3.03
CA CYS A 14 6.26 -14.50 -2.63
C CYS A 14 6.39 -14.03 -1.17
N LEU A 15 6.87 -14.89 -0.27
CA LEU A 15 7.14 -14.53 1.12
C LEU A 15 8.21 -13.45 1.24
N LEU A 16 9.29 -13.53 0.45
CA LEU A 16 10.34 -12.50 0.41
C LEU A 16 9.80 -11.15 -0.09
N PHE A 17 8.97 -11.16 -1.13
CA PHE A 17 8.32 -9.93 -1.61
C PHE A 17 7.39 -9.33 -0.56
N GLN A 18 6.55 -10.15 0.08
CA GLN A 18 5.64 -9.70 1.15
C GLN A 18 6.42 -9.10 2.33
N LEU A 19 7.48 -9.77 2.78
CA LEU A 19 8.35 -9.28 3.83
C LEU A 19 9.03 -7.96 3.44
N GLY A 20 9.50 -7.85 2.20
CA GLY A 20 10.06 -6.63 1.64
C GLY A 20 9.06 -5.48 1.64
N THR A 21 7.82 -5.73 1.17
CA THR A 21 6.72 -4.75 1.21
C THR A 21 6.42 -4.29 2.63
N ASP A 22 6.37 -5.22 3.60
CA ASP A 22 6.09 -4.88 4.99
C ASP A 22 7.21 -4.04 5.60
N ILE A 23 8.48 -4.40 5.39
CA ILE A 23 9.62 -3.67 5.96
C ILE A 23 9.79 -2.29 5.32
N LEU A 24 9.67 -2.19 3.99
CA LEU A 24 10.00 -0.96 3.26
C LEU A 24 8.87 0.06 3.21
N PHE A 25 7.62 -0.39 3.16
CA PHE A 25 6.46 0.50 2.92
C PHE A 25 5.38 0.33 3.99
N GLY A 26 4.95 -0.90 4.26
CA GLY A 26 3.83 -1.20 5.13
C GLY A 26 4.06 -0.69 6.56
N HIS A 27 5.04 -1.28 7.24
CA HIS A 27 5.33 -1.01 8.66
C HIS A 27 5.65 0.47 8.96
N PRO A 28 6.48 1.18 8.19
CA PRO A 28 6.66 2.61 8.37
C PRO A 28 5.35 3.42 8.26
N SER A 29 4.49 3.07 7.29
CA SER A 29 3.19 3.72 7.10
C SER A 29 2.26 3.48 8.30
N PHE A 30 2.24 2.26 8.84
CA PHE A 30 1.50 1.95 10.08
C PHE A 30 2.01 2.73 11.28
N LYS A 31 3.33 2.77 11.51
CA LYS A 31 3.90 3.53 12.63
C LYS A 31 3.60 5.01 12.49
N ALA A 32 3.64 5.56 11.27
CA ALA A 32 3.20 6.94 11.02
C ALA A 32 1.73 7.12 11.40
N ALA A 33 0.83 6.25 10.92
CA ALA A 33 -0.59 6.33 11.25
C ALA A 33 -0.84 6.30 12.76
N LEU A 34 -0.23 5.35 13.49
CA LEU A 34 -0.31 5.23 14.95
C LEU A 34 0.19 6.48 15.68
N ASN A 35 1.24 7.14 15.16
CA ASN A 35 1.83 8.33 15.77
C ASN A 35 1.01 9.61 15.56
N TYR A 36 0.14 9.65 14.54
CA TYR A 36 -0.54 10.87 14.10
C TYR A 36 -2.08 10.84 14.20
N TYR A 37 -2.73 9.67 14.26
CA TYR A 37 -4.21 9.61 14.19
C TYR A 37 -4.93 10.36 15.32
N LYS A 38 -4.31 10.51 16.51
CA LYS A 38 -4.86 11.31 17.61
C LYS A 38 -4.57 12.81 17.51
N LYS A 39 -3.71 13.21 16.58
CA LYS A 39 -3.20 14.60 16.45
C LYS A 39 -3.87 15.34 15.31
N VAL A 40 -4.22 14.64 14.24
CA VAL A 40 -4.82 15.19 13.02
C VAL A 40 -5.85 14.20 12.46
N PRO A 41 -6.88 14.69 11.74
CA PRO A 41 -7.72 13.81 10.92
C PRO A 41 -6.86 13.08 9.90
N LEU A 42 -6.65 11.78 10.11
CA LEU A 42 -5.77 10.95 9.30
C LEU A 42 -6.60 10.00 8.45
N TYR A 43 -6.40 10.03 7.13
CA TYR A 43 -7.07 9.12 6.20
C TYR A 43 -6.05 8.12 5.67
N PHE A 44 -6.32 6.83 5.87
CA PHE A 44 -5.44 5.73 5.47
C PHE A 44 -6.12 4.90 4.37
N TYR A 45 -5.37 4.38 3.41
CA TYR A 45 -5.91 3.52 2.35
C TYR A 45 -5.02 2.32 2.06
N LEU A 46 -5.62 1.27 1.50
CA LEU A 46 -4.94 0.16 0.85
C LEU A 46 -5.38 0.15 -0.62
N TYR A 47 -4.43 0.38 -1.52
CA TYR A 47 -4.63 0.19 -2.96
C TYR A 47 -4.42 -1.29 -3.31
N ASP A 48 -5.49 -1.98 -3.66
CA ASP A 48 -5.54 -3.41 -3.95
C ASP A 48 -6.35 -3.67 -5.23
N ILE A 49 -6.08 -2.84 -6.24
CA ILE A 49 -6.67 -2.97 -7.57
C ILE A 49 -5.65 -3.66 -8.44
N THR A 50 -6.02 -4.82 -8.98
CA THR A 50 -5.14 -5.53 -9.93
C THR A 50 -5.20 -4.82 -11.28
N PRO A 51 -4.08 -4.33 -11.81
CA PRO A 51 -4.03 -3.67 -13.10
C PRO A 51 -4.17 -4.71 -14.22
N ARG A 52 -4.69 -4.29 -15.38
CA ARG A 52 -4.72 -5.13 -16.58
C ARG A 52 -3.31 -5.35 -17.16
N ILE A 53 -2.49 -4.31 -17.14
CA ILE A 53 -1.08 -4.32 -17.51
C ILE A 53 -0.32 -3.83 -16.28
N THR A 54 0.52 -4.66 -15.70
CA THR A 54 1.31 -4.25 -14.53
C THR A 54 2.61 -3.59 -14.94
N LEU A 55 2.99 -2.52 -14.25
CA LEU A 55 4.32 -1.90 -14.33
C LEU A 55 5.45 -2.93 -14.15
N LEU A 56 5.24 -3.98 -13.35
CA LEU A 56 6.19 -5.09 -13.19
C LEU A 56 6.52 -5.80 -14.49
N THR A 57 5.56 -5.97 -15.42
CA THR A 57 5.83 -6.62 -16.71
C THR A 57 6.82 -5.84 -17.58
N MET A 58 6.99 -4.54 -17.30
CA MET A 58 8.02 -3.72 -17.95
C MET A 58 9.42 -3.92 -17.35
N PHE A 59 9.53 -4.52 -16.16
CA PHE A 59 10.80 -4.73 -15.44
C PHE A 59 11.13 -6.20 -15.13
N GLY A 60 10.25 -7.16 -15.45
CA GLY A 60 10.49 -8.59 -15.29
C GLY A 60 9.23 -9.46 -15.40
N ASN A 61 9.39 -10.77 -15.55
CA ASN A 61 8.27 -11.71 -15.76
C ASN A 61 7.93 -12.47 -14.47
N CYS A 62 7.31 -11.77 -13.49
CA CYS A 62 6.79 -12.40 -12.27
C CYS A 62 5.27 -12.60 -12.39
N THR A 63 4.84 -13.67 -13.06
CA THR A 63 3.42 -13.97 -13.31
C THR A 63 2.66 -14.54 -12.10
N HIS A 64 3.35 -14.84 -11.01
CA HIS A 64 2.78 -15.47 -9.81
C HIS A 64 2.28 -14.47 -8.75
N LEU A 65 2.72 -13.22 -8.81
CA LEU A 65 2.25 -12.18 -7.90
C LEU A 65 0.96 -11.58 -8.48
N ARG A 66 -0.16 -11.79 -7.76
CA ARG A 66 -1.45 -11.17 -8.05
C ARG A 66 -1.62 -9.98 -7.11
N GLY A 67 -1.67 -8.78 -7.66
CA GLY A 67 -1.84 -7.53 -6.93
C GLY A 67 -1.09 -6.37 -7.60
N PRO A 68 -1.38 -5.12 -7.21
CA PRO A 68 -0.68 -3.96 -7.73
C PRO A 68 0.79 -3.95 -7.28
N SER A 69 1.67 -3.50 -8.16
CA SER A 69 3.06 -3.23 -7.83
C SER A 69 3.24 -1.83 -7.22
N HIS A 70 4.44 -1.50 -6.77
CA HIS A 70 4.71 -0.15 -6.26
C HIS A 70 4.58 0.89 -7.38
N GLY A 71 3.76 1.92 -7.16
CA GLY A 71 3.54 3.01 -8.10
C GLY A 71 2.53 2.68 -9.20
N GLU A 72 1.88 1.51 -9.14
CA GLU A 72 0.85 1.10 -10.10
C GLU A 72 -0.33 2.07 -10.12
N GLU A 73 -0.64 2.72 -9.00
CA GLU A 73 -1.72 3.68 -8.88
C GLU A 73 -1.43 5.01 -9.62
N ILE A 74 -0.16 5.35 -9.85
CA ILE A 74 0.27 6.66 -10.36
C ILE A 74 -0.26 6.92 -11.78
N VAL A 75 -0.40 5.87 -12.59
CA VAL A 75 -0.90 5.95 -13.98
C VAL A 75 -2.35 6.44 -14.07
N TYR A 76 -3.10 6.40 -12.95
CA TYR A 76 -4.47 6.89 -12.89
C TYR A 76 -4.57 8.36 -12.48
N PHE A 77 -3.47 9.00 -12.07
CA PHE A 77 -3.43 10.41 -11.67
C PHE A 77 -2.80 11.31 -12.72
N PHE A 78 -1.84 10.77 -13.47
CA PHE A 78 -1.02 11.55 -14.39
C PHE A 78 -0.97 10.90 -15.77
N ASN A 79 -1.14 11.72 -16.79
CA ASN A 79 -0.95 11.29 -18.18
C ASN A 79 0.53 11.10 -18.50
N ASP A 80 0.81 10.30 -19.52
CA ASP A 80 2.14 10.14 -20.15
C ASP A 80 3.26 9.62 -19.23
N ILE A 81 2.93 9.04 -18.07
CA ILE A 81 3.90 8.36 -17.19
C ILE A 81 4.49 7.12 -17.88
N ILE A 82 3.67 6.42 -18.67
CA ILE A 82 4.08 5.26 -19.46
C ILE A 82 3.82 5.58 -20.94
N PRO A 83 4.85 5.60 -21.81
CA PRO A 83 4.67 5.84 -23.22
C PRO A 83 3.68 4.85 -23.86
N ASN A 84 2.71 5.38 -24.61
CA ASN A 84 1.68 4.60 -25.31
C ASN A 84 0.77 3.76 -24.39
N PHE A 85 0.63 4.13 -23.11
CA PHE A 85 -0.33 3.50 -22.21
C PHE A 85 -1.66 4.24 -22.25
N GLU A 86 -2.68 3.60 -22.79
CA GLU A 86 -4.05 4.13 -22.83
C GLU A 86 -4.94 3.42 -21.81
N LEU A 87 -5.68 4.22 -21.04
CA LEU A 87 -6.69 3.72 -20.12
C LEU A 87 -7.92 3.25 -20.90
N THR A 88 -8.44 2.09 -20.53
CA THR A 88 -9.77 1.64 -20.94
C THR A 88 -10.88 2.54 -20.35
N PRO A 89 -12.11 2.52 -20.87
CA PRO A 89 -13.23 3.28 -20.30
C PRO A 89 -13.46 3.01 -18.79
N GLU A 90 -13.26 1.77 -18.35
CA GLU A 90 -13.36 1.34 -16.96
C GLU A 90 -12.21 1.90 -16.11
N GLU A 91 -10.99 1.88 -16.65
CA GLU A 91 -9.80 2.49 -16.01
C GLU A 91 -9.93 4.02 -15.94
N HIS A 92 -10.56 4.66 -16.91
CA HIS A 92 -10.91 6.09 -16.83
C HIS A 92 -11.91 6.36 -15.70
N LYS A 93 -12.94 5.53 -15.51
CA LYS A 93 -13.86 5.67 -14.36
C LYS A 93 -13.13 5.53 -13.03
N LEU A 94 -12.18 4.60 -12.94
CA LEU A 94 -11.33 4.47 -11.76
C LEU A 94 -10.47 5.72 -11.55
N SER A 95 -9.81 6.22 -12.60
CA SER A 95 -9.01 7.45 -12.56
C SER A 95 -9.83 8.65 -12.06
N HIS A 96 -11.04 8.86 -12.57
CA HIS A 96 -11.93 9.92 -12.09
C HIS A 96 -12.25 9.75 -10.60
N ARG A 97 -12.60 8.53 -10.16
CA ARG A 97 -12.91 8.27 -8.74
C ARG A 97 -11.71 8.52 -7.82
N LEU A 98 -10.50 8.17 -8.26
CA LEU A 98 -9.28 8.45 -7.49
C LEU A 98 -8.99 9.96 -7.46
N LEU A 99 -9.09 10.64 -8.60
CA LEU A 99 -8.91 12.09 -8.67
C LEU A 99 -9.93 12.84 -7.81
N ASP A 100 -11.19 12.42 -7.78
CA ASP A 100 -12.22 13.01 -6.93
C ASP A 100 -11.84 12.93 -5.44
N LEU A 101 -11.35 11.78 -4.97
CA LEU A 101 -10.91 11.61 -3.57
C LEU A 101 -9.71 12.52 -3.24
N TRP A 102 -8.69 12.55 -4.09
CA TRP A 102 -7.48 13.34 -3.86
C TRP A 102 -7.75 14.85 -3.95
N THR A 103 -8.54 15.28 -4.91
CA THR A 103 -8.90 16.71 -5.09
C THR A 103 -9.88 17.19 -4.02
N SER A 104 -10.80 16.34 -3.54
CA SER A 104 -11.67 16.65 -2.40
C SER A 104 -10.86 16.83 -1.12
N PHE A 105 -9.89 15.95 -0.86
CA PHE A 105 -8.97 16.11 0.25
C PHE A 105 -8.14 17.39 0.13
N ALA A 106 -7.60 17.70 -1.05
CA ALA A 106 -6.81 18.92 -1.27
C ALA A 106 -7.64 20.20 -1.08
N SER A 107 -8.93 20.18 -1.42
CA SER A 107 -9.81 21.35 -1.33
C SER A 107 -10.42 21.56 0.07
N THR A 108 -10.73 20.49 0.80
CA THR A 108 -11.51 20.57 2.05
C THR A 108 -10.86 19.87 3.24
N GLY A 109 -9.84 19.04 3.03
CA GLY A 109 -9.28 18.14 4.04
C GLY A 109 -10.13 16.89 4.31
N VAL A 110 -11.23 16.69 3.57
CA VAL A 110 -12.10 15.51 3.66
C VAL A 110 -12.19 14.85 2.27
N PRO A 111 -11.73 13.60 2.10
CA PRO A 111 -11.69 12.97 0.78
C PRO A 111 -13.07 12.53 0.28
N SER A 112 -13.97 12.10 1.18
CA SER A 112 -15.38 11.81 0.89
C SER A 112 -16.16 11.60 2.21
N ASP A 113 -17.49 11.60 2.14
CA ASP A 113 -18.35 11.29 3.28
C ASP A 113 -18.26 9.83 3.75
N THR A 114 -17.79 8.93 2.87
CA THR A 114 -17.71 7.49 3.13
C THR A 114 -16.34 7.02 3.58
N TRP A 115 -15.29 7.82 3.36
CA TRP A 115 -13.95 7.55 3.84
C TRP A 115 -13.74 8.30 5.15
N THR A 116 -13.97 7.61 6.27
CA THR A 116 -13.81 8.17 7.61
C THR A 116 -12.34 8.17 8.05
N PRO A 117 -11.91 9.14 8.87
CA PRO A 117 -10.55 9.16 9.40
C PRO A 117 -10.30 7.99 10.38
N VAL A 118 -9.02 7.67 10.57
CA VAL A 118 -8.56 6.72 11.58
C VAL A 118 -8.96 7.20 12.97
N ALA A 119 -9.61 6.32 13.72
CA ALA A 119 -10.14 6.58 15.04
C ALA A 119 -9.53 5.69 16.13
N SER A 120 -8.88 4.58 15.75
CA SER A 120 -8.29 3.64 16.70
C SER A 120 -6.89 3.17 16.32
N ASP A 121 -6.22 2.51 17.26
CA ASP A 121 -4.94 1.83 17.05
C ASP A 121 -5.04 0.59 16.15
N ARG A 122 -6.26 0.15 15.80
CA ARG A 122 -6.48 -0.89 14.79
C ARG A 122 -6.44 -0.36 13.36
N ILE A 123 -6.27 0.96 13.17
CA ILE A 123 -6.17 1.67 11.89
C ILE A 123 -7.33 1.34 10.95
N GLU A 124 -8.31 2.24 10.89
CA GLU A 124 -9.36 2.21 9.87
C GLU A 124 -8.81 2.71 8.51
N TYR A 125 -9.13 2.02 7.43
CA TYR A 125 -8.60 2.36 6.11
C TYR A 125 -9.61 2.12 5.01
N LEU A 126 -9.49 2.88 3.92
CA LEU A 126 -10.24 2.63 2.70
C LEU A 126 -9.55 1.52 1.88
N HIS A 127 -10.17 0.35 1.82
CA HIS A 127 -9.73 -0.74 0.96
C HIS A 127 -10.27 -0.53 -0.45
N MET A 128 -9.38 -0.24 -1.39
CA MET A 128 -9.71 0.00 -2.78
C MET A 128 -9.47 -1.29 -3.57
N THR A 129 -10.56 -1.91 -4.05
CA THR A 129 -10.52 -3.15 -4.84
C THR A 129 -11.15 -2.94 -6.20
N ASN A 130 -10.97 -3.90 -7.11
CA ASN A 130 -11.65 -3.91 -8.41
C ASN A 130 -13.19 -3.84 -8.27
N ASP A 131 -13.76 -4.37 -7.18
CA ASP A 131 -15.21 -4.40 -6.93
C ASP A 131 -15.75 -3.13 -6.24
N GLY A 132 -14.87 -2.21 -5.85
CA GLY A 132 -15.25 -0.96 -5.19
C GLY A 132 -14.42 -0.63 -3.94
N PHE A 133 -14.79 0.48 -3.30
CA PHE A 133 -14.07 1.02 -2.15
C PHE A 133 -14.90 0.81 -0.89
N LYS A 134 -14.28 0.24 0.16
CA LYS A 134 -14.96 -0.07 1.42
C LYS A 134 -14.04 0.23 2.59
N MET A 135 -14.62 0.76 3.67
CA MET A 135 -13.88 0.90 4.93
C MET A 135 -13.62 -0.47 5.55
N ALA A 136 -12.39 -0.68 6.00
CA ALA A 136 -11.93 -1.85 6.73
C ALA A 136 -11.05 -1.41 7.91
N ARG A 137 -10.62 -2.37 8.74
CA ARG A 137 -9.73 -2.13 9.90
C ARG A 137 -8.86 -3.34 10.17
N GLY A 138 -7.76 -3.14 10.90
CA GLY A 138 -6.85 -4.22 11.25
C GLY A 138 -6.06 -4.71 10.04
N LEU A 139 -5.48 -3.79 9.28
CA LEU A 139 -4.66 -4.15 8.12
C LEU A 139 -3.43 -4.93 8.60
N TYR A 140 -3.27 -6.16 8.11
CA TYR A 140 -2.08 -7.02 8.29
C TYR A 140 -1.49 -7.09 9.72
N GLU A 141 -2.33 -7.11 10.76
CA GLU A 141 -1.90 -6.97 12.16
C GLU A 141 -0.81 -7.98 12.58
N ASP A 142 -0.95 -9.26 12.19
CA ASP A 142 0.04 -10.30 12.48
C ASP A 142 1.39 -10.04 11.80
N ARG A 143 1.37 -9.55 10.56
CA ARG A 143 2.59 -9.24 9.79
C ARG A 143 3.31 -8.03 10.39
N MET A 144 2.56 -7.01 10.80
CA MET A 144 3.13 -5.83 11.46
C MET A 144 3.77 -6.18 12.81
N ARG A 145 3.10 -7.05 13.60
CA ARG A 145 3.69 -7.60 14.84
C ARG A 145 4.94 -8.41 14.57
N PHE A 146 4.95 -9.23 13.53
CA PHE A 146 6.14 -9.98 13.15
C PHE A 146 7.31 -9.05 12.80
N VAL A 147 7.07 -8.01 11.99
CA VAL A 147 8.10 -7.03 11.61
C VAL A 147 8.65 -6.27 12.83
N ASP A 148 7.83 -5.98 13.85
CA ASP A 148 8.29 -5.40 15.12
C ASP A 148 9.32 -6.28 15.87
N THR A 149 9.36 -7.60 15.61
CA THR A 149 10.34 -8.51 16.24
C THR A 149 11.69 -8.52 15.53
N LEU A 150 11.81 -7.91 14.35
CA LEU A 150 13.02 -7.99 13.53
C LEU A 150 14.14 -7.10 14.11
N PRO A 151 15.36 -7.63 14.31
CA PRO A 151 16.48 -6.86 14.89
C PRO A 151 16.88 -5.61 14.09
N LEU A 152 16.66 -5.64 12.77
CA LEU A 152 17.03 -4.57 11.84
C LEU A 152 16.32 -3.24 12.16
N LEU A 153 15.09 -3.28 12.67
CA LEU A 153 14.32 -2.09 13.02
C LEU A 153 14.57 -1.65 14.46
N ASN A 154 14.86 -2.59 15.37
CA ASN A 154 15.10 -2.27 16.78
C ASN A 154 16.38 -1.42 17.00
N ASN A 155 17.42 -1.65 16.18
CA ASN A 155 18.66 -0.85 16.24
C ASN A 155 18.51 0.58 15.67
N GLN A 156 17.60 0.82 14.72
CA GLN A 156 17.39 2.17 14.18
C GLN A 156 16.66 3.10 15.16
N TYR A 157 15.78 2.58 16.01
CA TYR A 157 15.15 3.37 17.08
C TYR A 157 16.14 3.71 18.20
N ASN A 158 17.01 2.77 18.59
CA ASN A 158 18.05 3.03 19.59
C ASN A 158 19.06 4.09 19.13
N LEU A 159 19.47 4.08 17.85
CA LEU A 159 20.39 5.08 17.28
C LEU A 159 19.77 6.48 17.12
N ARG A 160 18.44 6.61 17.02
CA ARG A 160 17.75 7.92 17.01
C ARG A 160 17.61 8.50 18.41
N HIS A 161 17.44 7.66 19.44
CA HIS A 161 17.43 8.12 20.82
C HIS A 161 18.81 8.52 21.35
N GLU A 162 19.90 7.98 20.80
CA GLU A 162 21.26 8.43 21.13
C GLU A 162 21.65 9.80 20.54
N LYS A 163 20.94 10.30 19.51
CA LYS A 163 21.30 11.56 18.83
C LYS A 163 20.50 12.79 19.25
N THR A 164 19.82 12.75 20.39
CA THR A 164 19.06 13.93 20.90
C THR A 164 19.63 14.55 22.17
N GLU A 165 20.87 14.28 22.52
CA GLU A 165 21.63 15.08 23.49
C GLU A 165 22.74 15.85 22.77
N LEU A 166 22.43 17.09 22.37
CA LEU A 166 23.31 18.26 22.28
C LEU A 166 22.50 19.51 21.94
#